data_AF-A0A1D8GMA6-F1
#
_entry.id   AF-A0A1D8GMA6-F1
#
_cell.length_a   1.000
_cell.length_b   1.000
_cell.length_c   1.000
_cell.angle_alpha   90.00
_cell.angle_beta   90.00
_cell.angle_gamma   90.00
#
_symmetry.space_group_name_H-M   'P 1'
#
loop_
_entity.id
_entity.type
_entity.pdbx_description
1 polymer ?
#
loop_
_entity_poly.entity_id
_entity_poly.type
_entity_poly.pdbx_seq_one_letter_code
_entity_poly.pdbx_strand_id
1 'polypeptide(L)' 'MVKQSLKAAIGVSAGITIGGVIIPRIFLFPNLYNETFPPVLVHSLMYFAGSYIVSFLVFLFIEWLKSKLK' A
#
# COMPACT_ATOMS: atom_id res chain seq x y z
N MET A 1 11.84 -14.31 -7.39
CA MET A 1 10.38 -14.53 -7.17
C MET A 1 9.96 -13.95 -5.83
N VAL A 2 9.75 -14.74 -4.76
CA VAL A 2 9.13 -14.26 -3.49
C VAL A 2 9.83 -13.04 -2.87
N LYS A 3 11.16 -13.10 -2.65
CA LYS A 3 11.92 -11.99 -2.03
C LYS A 3 11.82 -10.68 -2.83
N GLN A 4 11.78 -10.77 -4.15
CA GLN A 4 11.66 -9.61 -5.02
C GLN A 4 10.25 -9.02 -5.00
N SER A 5 9.23 -9.89 -5.03
CA SER A 5 7.82 -9.48 -4.91
C SER A 5 7.53 -8.81 -3.56
N LEU A 6 8.09 -9.34 -2.46
CA LEU A 6 7.98 -8.70 -1.13
C LEU A 6 8.58 -7.29 -1.12
N LYS A 7 9.80 -7.12 -1.66
CA LYS A 7 10.45 -5.80 -1.73
C LYS A 7 9.69 -4.82 -2.62
N ALA A 8 9.20 -5.27 -3.76
CA ALA A 8 8.46 -4.42 -4.70
C ALA A 8 7.13 -3.92 -4.10
N ALA A 9 6.43 -4.79 -3.36
CA ALA A 9 5.17 -4.44 -2.71
C ALA A 9 5.29 -3.30 -1.70
N ILE A 10 6.43 -3.18 -0.99
CA ILE A 10 6.67 -2.12 0.01
C ILE A 10 6.54 -0.72 -0.62
N GLY A 11 7.15 -0.53 -1.79
CA GLY A 11 7.15 0.78 -2.46
C GLY A 11 5.75 1.19 -2.90
N VAL A 12 4.99 0.24 -3.48
CA VAL A 12 3.62 0.48 -3.94
C VAL A 12 2.68 0.75 -2.76
N SER A 13 2.77 -0.05 -1.70
CA SER A 13 1.94 0.14 -0.50
C SER A 13 2.26 1.45 0.23
N ALA A 14 3.52 1.85 0.27
CA ALA A 14 3.92 3.17 0.80
C ALA A 14 3.30 4.30 -0.03
N GLY A 15 3.38 4.24 -1.36
CA GLY A 15 2.78 5.24 -2.25
C GLY A 15 1.27 5.36 -2.07
N ILE A 16 0.56 4.23 -1.99
CA ILE A 16 -0.89 4.20 -1.76
C ILE A 16 -1.25 4.78 -0.39
N THR A 17 -0.50 4.45 0.65
CA THR A 17 -0.75 4.98 2.00
C THR A 17 -0.51 6.49 2.06
N ILE A 18 0.57 6.97 1.42
CA ILE A 18 0.89 8.39 1.38
C ILE A 18 -0.18 9.16 0.60
N GLY A 19 -0.49 8.73 -0.63
CA GLY A 19 -1.44 9.40 -1.50
C GLY A 19 -2.89 9.30 -1.02
N GLY A 20 -3.27 8.16 -0.45
CA GLY A 20 -4.65 7.89 -0.03
C GLY A 20 -5.00 8.36 1.38
N VAL A 21 -4.02 8.43 2.29
CA VAL A 21 -4.27 8.77 3.70
C VAL A 21 -3.46 9.97 4.15
N ILE A 22 -2.12 9.91 4.04
CA ILE A 22 -1.25 10.94 4.65
C ILE A 22 -1.47 12.31 4.01
N ILE A 23 -1.44 12.41 2.68
CA ILE A 23 -1.61 13.70 1.98
C ILE A 23 -2.99 14.32 2.28
N PRO A 24 -4.12 13.60 2.09
CA PRO A 24 -5.44 14.17 2.38
C PRO A 24 -5.64 14.58 3.84
N ARG A 25 -5.17 13.76 4.79
CA ARG A 25 -5.45 13.93 6.23
C ARG A 25 -4.47 14.83 6.97
N ILE A 26 -3.24 14.96 6.50
CA ILE A 26 -2.23 15.80 7.16
C ILE A 26 -2.05 17.13 6.43
N PHE A 27 -2.00 17.12 5.09
CA PHE A 27 -1.60 18.29 4.32
C PHE A 27 -2.77 19.06 3.69
N LEU A 28 -3.82 18.38 3.22
CA LEU A 28 -4.90 19.03 2.47
C LEU A 28 -6.09 19.45 3.34
N PHE A 29 -6.68 18.51 4.11
CA PHE A 29 -7.92 18.77 4.84
C PHE A 29 -7.91 18.14 6.24
N PRO A 30 -6.99 18.56 7.13
CA PRO A 30 -6.83 17.95 8.45
C PRO A 30 -8.10 18.05 9.31
N ASN A 31 -8.80 19.19 9.27
CA ASN A 31 -10.00 19.41 10.08
C ASN A 31 -11.20 18.56 9.62
N LEU A 32 -11.24 18.14 8.36
CA LEU A 32 -12.34 17.35 7.81
C LEU A 32 -12.17 15.85 8.09
N TYR A 33 -10.93 15.37 8.03
CA TYR A 33 -10.66 13.93 8.06
C TYR A 33 -10.07 13.42 9.38
N ASN A 34 -9.47 14.26 10.23
CA ASN A 34 -8.88 13.80 11.49
C ASN A 34 -9.90 13.57 12.61
N GLU A 35 -11.09 14.17 12.50
CA GLU A 35 -12.20 13.91 13.43
C GLU A 35 -13.00 12.65 13.06
N THR A 36 -12.72 12.03 11.91
CA THR A 36 -13.42 10.82 11.47
C THR A 36 -12.75 9.54 11.94
N PHE A 37 -13.54 8.57 12.40
CA PHE A 37 -13.09 7.20 12.63
C PHE A 37 -12.80 6.52 11.27
N PRO A 38 -11.74 5.70 11.15
CA PRO A 38 -10.73 5.37 12.15
C PRO A 38 -9.62 6.45 12.29
N PRO A 39 -8.90 6.47 13.43
CA PRO A 39 -7.75 7.35 13.62
C PRO A 39 -6.73 7.23 12.48
N VAL A 40 -6.04 8.32 12.16
CA VAL A 40 -5.11 8.40 11.00
C VAL A 40 -4.10 7.26 10.98
N LEU A 41 -3.55 6.91 12.15
CA LEU A 41 -2.57 5.83 12.29
C LEU A 41 -3.17 4.46 11.95
N VAL A 42 -4.37 4.18 12.46
CA VAL A 42 -5.10 2.93 12.16
C VAL A 42 -5.47 2.87 10.69
N HIS A 43 -5.99 3.97 10.13
CA HIS A 43 -6.34 4.05 8.72
C HIS A 43 -5.14 3.82 7.81
N SER A 44 -3.99 4.42 8.14
CA SER A 44 -2.74 4.28 7.39
C SER A 44 -2.24 2.84 7.43
N LEU A 45 -2.28 2.18 8.59
CA LEU A 45 -1.89 0.78 8.72
C LEU A 45 -2.80 -0.15 7.92
N MET A 46 -4.12 0.08 7.94
CA MET A 46 -5.08 -0.69 7.15
C MET A 46 -4.82 -0.53 5.65
N TYR A 47 -4.61 0.71 5.19
CA TYR A 47 -4.28 1.00 3.78
C TYR A 47 -2.96 0.34 3.38
N PHE A 48 -1.92 0.45 4.21
CA PHE A 48 -0.63 -0.16 3.93
C PHE A 48 -0.73 -1.67 3.87
N ALA A 49 -1.38 -2.33 4.84
CA ALA A 49 -1.51 -3.77 4.89
C ALA A 49 -2.32 -4.31 3.70
N GLY A 50 -3.48 -3.70 3.41
CA GLY A 50 -4.33 -4.11 2.30
C GLY A 50 -3.62 -3.95 0.95
N SER A 51 -3.05 -2.77 0.71
CA SER A 51 -2.31 -2.50 -0.53
C SER A 51 -1.06 -3.36 -0.67
N TYR A 52 -0.37 -3.67 0.42
CA TYR A 52 0.80 -4.54 0.42
C TYR A 52 0.46 -5.97 0.00
N ILE A 53 -0.61 -6.56 0.58
CA ILE A 53 -1.05 -7.91 0.24
C ILE A 53 -1.40 -8.00 -1.25
N VAL A 54 -2.21 -7.06 -1.75
CA VAL A 54 -2.62 -7.05 -3.16
C VAL A 54 -1.41 -6.86 -4.07
N SER A 55 -0.54 -5.89 -3.78
CA SER A 55 0.65 -5.62 -4.59
C SER A 55 1.62 -6.81 -4.59
N PHE A 56 1.82 -7.45 -3.43
CA PHE A 56 2.64 -8.65 -3.31
C PHE A 56 2.12 -9.77 -4.19
N LEU A 57 0.82 -10.05 -4.16
CA LEU A 57 0.20 -11.09 -4.99
C LEU A 57 0.38 -10.81 -6.48
N VAL A 58 0.19 -9.55 -6.90
CA VAL A 58 0.40 -9.13 -8.30
C VAL A 58 1.86 -9.34 -8.71
N PHE A 59 2.82 -8.85 -7.92
CA PHE A 59 4.24 -9.04 -8.24
C PHE A 59 4.67 -10.51 -8.19
N LEU A 60 4.09 -11.31 -7.29
CA LEU A 60 4.37 -12.74 -7.22
C LEU A 60 3.88 -13.44 -8.48
N PHE A 61 2.67 -13.11 -8.94
CA PHE A 61 2.10 -13.65 -10.17
C PHE A 61 2.93 -13.27 -11.40
N ILE A 62 3.35 -12.00 -11.52
CA ILE A 62 4.22 -11.54 -12.61
C ILE A 62 5.55 -12.28 -12.61
N GLU A 63 6.21 -12.39 -11.45
CA GLU A 63 7.49 -13.10 -11.33
C GLU A 63 7.34 -14.60 -11.62
N TRP A 64 6.20 -15.19 -11.28
CA TRP A 64 5.86 -16.55 -11.63
C TRP A 64 5.69 -16.76 -13.14
N LEU A 65 4.95 -15.89 -13.82
CA LEU A 65 4.82 -15.93 -15.29
C LEU A 65 6.18 -15.81 -15.98
N LYS A 66 7.03 -14.86 -15.55
CA LYS A 66 8.39 -14.71 -16.08
C LYS A 66 9.24 -15.97 -15.93
N SER A 67 9.06 -16.71 -14.84
CA SER A 67 9.76 -17.98 -14.61
C SER A 67 9.26 -19.14 -15.47
N LYS A 68 8.07 -19.02 -16.09
CA LYS A 68 7.51 -20.03 -17.00
C LYS A 68 7.78 -19.72 -18.47
N LEU A 69 8.00 -18.45 -18.79
CA LEU A 69 8.34 -17.97 -20.13
C LEU A 69 9.85 -18.02 -20.43
N LYS A 70 10.66 -18.39 -19.43
CA LYS A 70 12.10 -18.63 -19.55
C LYS A 70 12.37 -20.12 -19.60
#